data_AF-A0A326U1H1-F1
#
_entry.id   AF-A0A326U1H1-F1
#
_cell.length_a   1.000
_cell.length_b   1.000
_cell.length_c   1.000
_cell.angle_alpha   90.00
_cell.angle_beta   90.00
_cell.angle_gamma   90.00
#
_symmetry.space_group_name_H-M   'P 1'
#
loop_
_entity.id
_entity.type
_entity.pdbx_description
1 polymer ?
#
loop_
_entity_poly.entity_id
_entity_poly.type
_entity_poly.pdbx_seq_one_letter_code
_entity_poly.pdbx_strand_id
1 'polypeptide(L)' 'MEKLLTIPEVARRLRVNRATIWRWVRDRIIPAVDLPKYGKRNNRRISEKTLECILNGGNSNAN' A
#
# COMPACT_ATOMS: atom_id res chain seq x y z
N MET A 1 -9.44 2.53 14.15
CA MET A 1 -8.18 1.78 13.94
C MET A 1 -7.90 1.77 12.45
N GLU A 2 -6.81 2.38 11.99
CA GLU A 2 -6.47 2.35 10.57
C GLU A 2 -5.96 0.95 10.18
N LYS A 3 -6.58 0.36 9.15
CA LYS A 3 -6.16 -0.95 8.68
C LYS A 3 -4.92 -0.81 7.80
N LEU A 4 -3.86 -1.49 8.22
CA LEU A 4 -2.58 -1.52 7.53
C LEU A 4 -2.43 -2.82 6.74
N LEU A 5 -2.22 -2.69 5.44
CA LEU A 5 -2.05 -3.81 4.52
C LEU A 5 -0.57 -4.07 4.23
N THR A 6 -0.24 -5.33 4.05
CA THR A 6 1.08 -5.79 3.61
C THR A 6 1.24 -5.64 2.09
N ILE A 7 2.48 -5.59 1.61
CA ILE A 7 2.79 -5.59 0.17
C ILE A 7 2.06 -6.70 -0.62
N PRO A 8 2.09 -8.00 -0.21
CA PRO A 8 1.39 -9.05 -0.94
C PRO A 8 -0.14 -8.90 -0.92
N GLU A 9 -0.73 -8.29 0.10
CA GLU A 9 -2.17 -8.01 0.14
C GLU A 9 -2.57 -6.91 -0.83
N VAL A 10 -1.79 -5.84 -0.89
CA VAL A 10 -2.01 -4.75 -1.85
C VAL A 10 -1.83 -5.26 -3.28
N ALA A 11 -0.78 -6.04 -3.53
CA ALA A 11 -0.53 -6.66 -4.83
C ALA A 11 -1.72 -7.50 -5.32
N ARG A 12 -2.30 -8.34 -4.43
CA ARG A 12 -3.49 -9.13 -4.75
C ARG A 12 -4.72 -8.28 -5.06
N ARG A 13 -4.97 -7.22 -4.29
CA ARG A 13 -6.13 -6.35 -4.50
C ARG A 13 -6.03 -5.52 -5.78
N LEU A 14 -4.83 -5.02 -6.11
CA LEU A 14 -4.57 -4.26 -7.34
C LEU A 14 -4.33 -5.15 -8.56
N ARG A 15 -4.24 -6.47 -8.39
CA ARG A 15 -3.87 -7.44 -9.44
C ARG A 15 -2.54 -7.12 -10.13
N VAL A 16 -1.57 -6.62 -9.36
CA VAL A 16 -0.21 -6.32 -9.85
C VAL A 16 0.85 -7.16 -9.12
N ASN A 17 2.05 -7.23 -9.68
CA ASN A 17 3.15 -7.94 -9.04
C ASN A 17 3.65 -7.20 -7.78
N ARG A 18 4.10 -7.95 -6.76
CA ARG A 18 4.75 -7.42 -5.55
C ARG A 18 5.93 -6.51 -5.87
N ALA A 19 6.69 -6.80 -6.91
CA ALA A 19 7.80 -5.96 -7.35
C ALA A 19 7.32 -4.55 -7.79
N THR A 20 6.14 -4.46 -8.42
CA THR A 20 5.52 -3.19 -8.79
C THR A 20 5.16 -2.37 -7.56
N ILE A 21 4.53 -2.99 -6.55
CA ILE A 21 4.22 -2.32 -5.29
C ILE A 21 5.50 -1.86 -4.58
N TRP A 22 6.53 -2.71 -4.55
CA TRP A 22 7.81 -2.35 -3.95
C TRP A 22 8.46 -1.15 -4.67
N ARG A 23 8.41 -1.15 -6.02
CA ARG A 23 8.86 -0.02 -6.84
C ARG A 23 8.06 1.24 -6.55
N TRP A 24 6.73 1.18 -6.47
CA TRP A 24 5.90 2.34 -6.16
C TRP A 24 6.16 2.93 -4.78
N VAL A 25 6.40 2.08 -3.78
CA VAL A 25 6.78 2.52 -2.44
C VAL A 25 8.19 3.12 -2.43
N ARG A 26 9.14 2.51 -3.14
CA ARG A 26 10.51 3.02 -3.28
C ARG A 26 10.54 4.39 -3.98
N ASP A 27 9.78 4.51 -5.06
CA ASP A 27 9.68 5.72 -5.88
C ASP A 27 8.72 6.76 -5.24
N ARG A 28 8.22 6.50 -4.02
CA ARG A 28 7.27 7.34 -3.25
C ARG A 28 5.95 7.69 -3.96
N ILE A 29 5.54 6.88 -4.93
CA ILE A 29 4.24 7.01 -5.62
C ILE A 29 3.09 6.68 -4.66
N ILE A 30 3.32 5.76 -3.72
CA ILE A 30 2.33 5.35 -2.72
C ILE A 30 2.90 5.57 -1.31
N PRO A 31 2.17 6.27 -0.42
CA PRO A 31 2.61 6.41 0.96
C PRO A 31 2.57 5.05 1.67
N ALA A 32 3.68 4.71 2.31
CA ALA A 32 3.82 3.52 3.12
C ALA A 32 4.33 3.89 4.52
N VAL A 33 3.75 3.25 5.53
CA VAL A 33 4.17 3.33 6.92
C VAL A 33 5.23 2.27 7.17
N ASP A 34 6.39 2.70 7.65
CA ASP A 34 7.45 1.82 8.10
C ASP A 34 7.17 1.46 9.57
N LEU A 35 6.85 0.19 9.84
CA LEU A 35 6.74 -0.29 11.22
C LEU A 35 8.15 -0.48 11.81
N PRO A 36 8.31 -0.31 13.14
CA PRO A 36 9.56 -0.65 13.82
C PRO A 36 9.95 -2.09 13.49
N LYS A 37 11.22 -2.28 13.13
CA LYS A 37 11.75 -3.55 12.61
C LYS A 37 11.66 -4.65 13.67
N TYR A 38 10.60 -5.45 13.65
CA TYR A 38 10.58 -6.74 14.34
C TYR A 38 11.19 -7.81 13.41
N GLY A 39 12.50 -8.03 13.55
CA GLY A 39 13.25 -9.07 12.84
C GLY A 39 13.81 -8.66 11.47
N LYS A 40 14.14 -9.66 10.62
CA LYS A 40 14.88 -9.49 9.35
C LYS A 40 14.04 -9.02 8.15
N ARG A 41 12.72 -8.83 8.29
CA ARG A 41 11.84 -8.43 7.17
C ARG A 41 11.41 -6.98 7.33
N ASN A 42 11.60 -6.20 6.26
CA ASN A 42 11.12 -4.83 6.19
C ASN A 42 9.58 -4.84 6.30
N ASN A 43 9.06 -4.47 7.47
CA ASN A 43 7.61 -4.41 7.74
C ASN A 43 7.04 -3.08 7.21
N ARG A 44 7.05 -2.95 5.88
CA ARG A 44 6.37 -1.86 5.20
C ARG A 44 4.88 -2.15 5.13
N ARG A 45 4.06 -1.17 5.47
CA ARG A 45 2.60 -1.25 5.45
C ARG A 45 2.02 -0.12 4.62
N ILE A 46 0.91 -0.39 3.96
CA ILE A 46 0.18 0.58 3.15
C ILE A 46 -1.20 0.72 3.80
N SER A 47 -1.67 1.95 3.99
CA SER A 47 -3.01 2.17 4.54
C SER A 47 -4.08 1.69 3.56
N GLU A 48 -5.13 1.04 4.07
CA GLU A 48 -6.29 0.65 3.25
C GLU A 48 -6.91 1.85 2.55
N LYS A 49 -6.95 3.02 3.20
CA LYS A 49 -7.42 4.28 2.61
C LYS A 49 -6.65 4.66 1.34
N THR A 50 -5.33 4.50 1.36
CA THR A 50 -4.48 4.78 0.19
C THR A 50 -4.82 3.84 -0.96
N LEU A 51 -5.05 2.57 -0.66
CA LEU A 51 -5.45 1.59 -1.67
C LEU A 51 -6.82 1.94 -2.27
N GLU A 52 -7.79 2.30 -1.43
CA GLU A 52 -9.12 2.75 -1.87
C GLU A 52 -9.03 3.98 -2.77
N CYS A 53 -8.20 4.97 -2.43
CA CYS A 53 -7.97 6.15 -3.28
C CYS A 53 -7.44 5.77 -4.67
N ILE A 54 -6.53 4.78 -4.75
CA ILE A 54 -5.97 4.30 -6.02
C ILE A 54 -7.02 3.53 -6.82
N LEU A 55 -7.77 2.64 -6.17
CA LEU A 55 -8.83 1.84 -6.79
C LEU A 55 -9.97 2.72 -7.32
N ASN A 56 -10.32 3.77 -6.58
CA ASN A 56 -11.36 4.73 -6.95
C ASN A 56 -10.85 5.81 -7.93
N GLY A 57 -9.64 5.63 -8.49
CA GLY A 57 -9.11 6.45 -9.57
C GLY A 57 -8.87 7.91 -9.20
N GLY A 58 -8.61 8.22 -7.92
CA GLY A 58 -8.40 9.61 -7.48
C GLY A 58 -9.62 10.51 -7.63
N ASN A 59 -10.83 9.96 -7.73
CA ASN A 59 -12.05 10.76 -7.78
C ASN A 59 -12.73 10.78 -6.41
N SER A 60 -12.39 11.78 -5.61
CA SER A 60 -13.11 12.21 -4.42
C SER A 60 -14.47 12.82 -4.80
N ASN A 61 -15.33 12.08 -5.49
CA ASN A 61 -16.71 12.48 -5.82
C ASN A 61 -17.64 11.27 -5.77
N ALA A 62 -17.86 10.73 -4.57
CA ALA A 62 -19.03 9.91 -4.29
C ALA A 62 -19.69 10.49 -3.03
N ASN A 63 -20.88 11.06 -3.25
CA ASN A 63 -21.87 11.63 -2.31
C ASN A 63 -21.72 11.27 -0.83
#